data_AF-A0A537HZA1-F1
#
_entry.id   AF-A0A537HZA1-F1
#
_cell.length_a   1.000
_cell.length_b   1.000
_cell.length_c   1.000
_cell.angle_alpha   90.00
_cell.angle_beta   90.00
_cell.angle_gamma   90.00
#
_symmetry.space_group_name_H-M   'P 1'
#
loop_
_entity.id
_entity.type
_entity.pdbx_description
1 polymer ?
#
loop_
_entity_poly.entity_id
_entity_poly.type
_entity_poly.pdbx_seq_one_letter_code
_entity_poly.pdbx_strand_id
1 'polypeptide(L)'
;MPKTGRPLTVTFVGIMPTLFAHCQHCMQVMHATGMSPYSEQLEDYPEDVKKQYFQLSEIAQKLKAEFGDLVLLDPVDSASPQGVWLSIRHRILRTPCVLIHGSKVFSRFPSYEELRAKILETLERSGPLASTRVSR
;
A
#
# COMPACT_ATOMS: atom_id res chain seq x y z
N MET A 1 17.26 12.47 -9.54
CA MET A 1 18.45 11.85 -8.90
C MET A 1 18.05 10.46 -8.40
N PRO A 2 18.46 9.35 -9.02
CA PRO A 2 18.10 8.03 -8.49
C PRO A 2 19.11 7.64 -7.40
N LYS A 3 18.66 7.49 -6.15
CA LYS A 3 19.42 6.79 -5.12
C LYS A 3 19.27 5.29 -5.38
N THR A 4 20.39 4.64 -5.66
CA THR A 4 20.57 3.20 -5.97
C THR A 4 20.36 2.32 -4.74
N GLY A 5 19.12 2.29 -4.22
CA GLY A 5 18.66 1.31 -3.23
C GLY A 5 17.32 0.73 -3.67
N ARG A 6 17.01 -0.52 -3.30
CA ARG A 6 15.66 -1.05 -3.49
C ARG A 6 14.68 -0.15 -2.72
N PRO A 7 13.54 0.25 -3.33
CA PRO A 7 12.57 1.11 -2.66
C PRO A 7 12.01 0.44 -1.41
N LEU A 8 11.63 1.24 -0.42
CA LEU A 8 10.98 0.76 0.79
C LEU A 8 9.58 0.25 0.44
N THR A 9 9.38 -1.06 0.46
CA THR A 9 8.06 -1.62 0.17
C THR A 9 7.16 -1.55 1.40
N VAL A 10 6.01 -0.88 1.25
CA VAL A 10 4.92 -0.82 2.22
C VAL A 10 3.78 -1.66 1.66
N THR A 11 3.60 -2.87 2.18
CA THR A 11 2.54 -3.77 1.74
C THR A 11 1.31 -3.60 2.62
N PHE A 12 0.18 -3.27 2.00
CA PHE A 12 -1.11 -3.21 2.68
C PHE A 12 -1.89 -4.49 2.39
N VAL A 13 -2.17 -5.29 3.41
CA VAL A 13 -2.95 -6.53 3.29
C VAL A 13 -4.36 -6.29 3.83
N GLY A 14 -5.37 -6.34 2.98
CA GLY A 14 -6.76 -6.13 3.39
C GLY A 14 -7.76 -6.52 2.31
N ILE A 15 -9.05 -6.40 2.60
CA ILE A 15 -10.10 -6.64 1.60
C ILE A 15 -10.03 -5.48 0.60
N MET A 16 -9.77 -5.80 -0.66
CA MET A 16 -9.78 -4.83 -1.74
C MET A 16 -11.03 -5.03 -2.59
N PRO A 17 -11.80 -3.96 -2.88
CA PRO A 17 -12.89 -4.09 -3.82
C PRO A 17 -12.32 -4.46 -5.19
N THR A 18 -12.90 -5.49 -5.81
CA THR A 18 -12.51 -5.94 -7.15
C THR A 18 -13.14 -5.00 -8.18
N LEU A 19 -12.56 -3.82 -8.32
CA LEU A 19 -13.00 -2.83 -9.30
C LEU A 19 -12.32 -3.14 -10.64
N PHE A 20 -13.09 -3.25 -11.72
CA PHE A 20 -12.57 -3.37 -13.08
C PHE A 20 -12.02 -2.03 -13.64
N ALA A 21 -11.39 -1.23 -12.79
CA ALA A 21 -10.72 0.03 -13.15
C ALA A 21 -9.23 -0.04 -12.79
N HIS A 22 -8.51 -0.94 -13.43
CA HIS A 22 -7.05 -1.01 -13.36
C HIS A 22 -6.42 0.11 -14.21
N CYS A 23 -6.00 1.22 -13.58
CA CYS A 23 -4.81 2.05 -13.91
C CYS A 23 -4.98 3.53 -13.48
N GLN A 24 -3.90 4.18 -13.01
CA GLN A 24 -3.82 5.64 -12.82
C GLN A 24 -4.28 6.43 -14.08
N HIS A 25 -4.06 5.87 -15.26
CA HIS A 25 -4.47 6.45 -16.53
C HIS A 25 -6.01 6.49 -16.67
N CYS A 26 -6.70 5.44 -16.24
CA CYS A 26 -8.17 5.39 -16.25
C CYS A 26 -8.77 6.37 -15.23
N MET A 27 -8.16 6.55 -14.05
CA MET A 27 -8.60 7.57 -13.10
C MET A 27 -8.39 9.00 -13.62
N GLN A 28 -7.29 9.29 -14.30
CA GLN A 28 -7.06 10.59 -14.93
C GLN A 28 -8.05 10.88 -16.05
N VAL A 29 -8.40 9.86 -16.87
CA VAL A 29 -9.44 9.97 -17.91
C VAL A 29 -10.82 10.16 -17.29
N MET A 30 -11.16 9.45 -16.21
CA MET A 30 -12.44 9.63 -15.49
C MET A 30 -12.56 11.05 -14.91
N HIS A 31 -11.51 11.56 -14.25
CA HIS A 31 -11.48 12.94 -13.75
C HIS A 31 -11.56 14.00 -14.86
N ALA A 32 -10.88 13.79 -15.99
CA ALA A 32 -10.90 14.73 -17.12
C ALA A 32 -12.25 14.75 -17.88
N THR A 33 -13.00 13.65 -17.83
CA THR A 33 -14.31 13.51 -18.49
C THR A 33 -15.49 13.85 -17.59
N GLY A 34 -15.25 14.18 -16.30
CA GLY A 34 -16.30 14.43 -15.32
C GLY A 34 -17.03 13.17 -14.85
N MET A 35 -16.50 11.98 -15.19
CA MET A 35 -17.00 10.71 -14.67
C MET A 35 -16.42 10.47 -13.28
N SER A 36 -17.30 10.31 -12.29
CA SER A 36 -16.91 9.96 -10.93
C SER A 36 -16.19 8.61 -10.90
N PRO A 37 -15.16 8.40 -10.05
CA PRO A 37 -14.56 7.08 -9.83
C PRO A 37 -15.54 6.10 -9.14
N TYR A 38 -16.79 6.51 -8.89
CA TYR A 38 -17.92 5.62 -8.66
C TYR A 38 -18.17 4.79 -9.92
N SER A 39 -17.68 3.56 -9.91
CA SER A 39 -18.31 2.52 -10.70
C SER A 39 -19.52 2.02 -9.91
N GLU A 40 -20.63 1.70 -10.58
CA GLU A 40 -21.79 1.03 -9.97
C GLU A 40 -21.35 -0.20 -9.15
N GLN A 41 -20.25 -0.84 -9.57
CA GLN A 41 -19.62 -1.96 -8.88
C GLN A 41 -19.14 -1.66 -7.46
N LEU A 42 -18.79 -0.41 -7.15
CA LEU A 42 -18.37 -0.03 -5.80
C LEU A 42 -19.58 0.08 -4.86
N GLU A 43 -20.79 0.39 -5.37
CA GLU A 43 -22.00 0.57 -4.54
C GLU A 43 -22.36 -0.69 -3.75
N ASP A 44 -22.18 -1.85 -4.36
CA ASP A 44 -22.50 -3.15 -3.78
C ASP A 44 -21.56 -3.57 -2.63
N TYR A 45 -20.44 -2.86 -2.44
CA TYR A 45 -19.52 -3.14 -1.35
C TYR A 45 -19.99 -2.51 -0.03
N PRO A 46 -19.73 -3.18 1.11
CA PRO A 46 -19.93 -2.61 2.43
C PRO A 46 -19.21 -1.25 2.62
N GLU A 47 -19.84 -0.33 3.36
CA GLU A 47 -19.34 1.03 3.57
C GLU A 47 -17.94 1.07 4.23
N ASP A 48 -17.62 0.10 5.07
CA ASP A 48 -16.31 -0.05 5.69
C ASP A 48 -15.21 -0.39 4.67
N VAL A 49 -15.52 -1.24 3.69
CA VAL A 49 -14.59 -1.58 2.59
C VAL A 49 -14.39 -0.37 1.66
N LYS A 50 -15.46 0.36 1.32
CA LYS A 50 -15.38 1.61 0.56
C LYS A 50 -14.48 2.63 1.28
N LYS A 51 -14.71 2.84 2.57
CA LYS A 51 -13.93 3.77 3.39
C LYS A 51 -12.45 3.38 3.43
N GLN A 52 -12.14 2.10 3.59
CA GLN A 52 -10.76 1.61 3.56
C GLN A 52 -10.08 1.86 2.22
N TYR A 53 -10.79 1.62 1.11
CA TYR A 53 -10.29 1.88 -0.24
C TYR A 53 -9.97 3.37 -0.47
N PHE A 54 -10.88 4.27 -0.08
CA PHE A 54 -10.66 5.72 -0.19
C PHE A 54 -9.48 6.18 0.68
N GLN A 55 -9.40 5.69 1.92
CA GLN A 55 -8.28 5.99 2.82
C GLN A 55 -6.95 5.50 2.24
N LEU A 56 -6.91 4.30 1.67
CA LEU A 56 -5.71 3.75 1.05
C LEU A 56 -5.28 4.55 -0.19
N SER A 57 -6.25 4.97 -1.00
CA SER A 57 -6.01 5.83 -2.17
C SER A 57 -5.46 7.20 -1.79
N GLU A 58 -5.93 7.79 -0.70
CA GLU A 58 -5.39 9.04 -0.16
C GLU A 58 -3.94 8.86 0.33
N ILE A 59 -3.67 7.79 1.09
CA ILE A 59 -2.31 7.46 1.53
C ILE A 59 -1.38 7.23 0.33
N ALA A 60 -1.82 6.52 -0.70
CA ALA A 60 -1.04 6.27 -1.91
C ALA A 60 -0.59 7.57 -2.58
N GLN A 61 -1.50 8.54 -2.71
CA GLN A 61 -1.21 9.85 -3.29
C GLN A 61 -0.21 10.63 -2.43
N LYS A 62 -0.40 10.66 -1.10
CA LYS A 62 0.52 11.36 -0.19
C LYS A 62 1.91 10.74 -0.19
N LEU A 63 2.00 9.39 -0.15
CA LEU A 63 3.27 8.68 -0.22
C LEU A 63 4.01 8.96 -1.53
N LYS A 64 3.31 8.91 -2.67
CA LYS A 64 3.90 9.24 -3.97
C LYS A 64 4.37 10.70 -4.04
N ALA A 65 3.60 11.63 -3.49
CA ALA A 65 3.95 13.05 -3.47
C ALA A 65 5.16 13.35 -2.57
N GLU A 66 5.26 12.71 -1.40
CA GLU A 66 6.31 12.99 -0.42
C GLU A 66 7.60 12.19 -0.68
N PHE A 67 7.48 10.88 -0.95
CA PHE A 67 8.62 9.98 -1.04
C PHE A 67 9.01 9.62 -2.49
N GLY A 68 8.17 9.91 -3.47
CA GLY A 68 8.41 9.54 -4.87
C GLY A 68 8.71 8.05 -5.02
N ASP A 69 9.79 7.73 -5.74
CA ASP A 69 10.21 6.34 -5.99
C ASP A 69 10.95 5.70 -4.80
N LEU A 70 11.14 6.39 -3.67
CA LEU A 70 11.81 5.82 -2.49
C LEU A 70 10.92 4.85 -1.71
N VAL A 71 9.59 4.97 -1.86
CA VAL A 71 8.60 4.14 -1.16
C VAL A 71 7.64 3.57 -2.19
N LEU A 72 7.51 2.23 -2.20
CA LEU A 72 6.56 1.53 -3.05
C LEU A 72 5.38 1.06 -2.20
N LEU A 73 4.18 1.57 -2.47
CA LEU A 73 2.95 1.04 -1.88
C LEU A 73 2.48 -0.17 -2.69
N ASP A 74 2.29 -1.30 -2.00
CA ASP A 74 1.88 -2.58 -2.58
C ASP A 74 0.56 -3.06 -1.92
N PRO A 75 -0.60 -2.72 -2.50
CA PRO A 75 -1.88 -3.20 -2.00
C PRO A 75 -2.11 -4.65 -2.41
N VAL A 76 -2.32 -5.53 -1.42
CA VAL A 76 -2.57 -6.96 -1.60
C VAL A 76 -3.93 -7.32 -1.02
N ASP A 77 -4.80 -7.87 -1.86
CA ASP A 77 -6.08 -8.42 -1.41
C ASP A 77 -5.83 -9.64 -0.51
N SER A 78 -6.38 -9.62 0.70
CA SER A 78 -6.28 -10.73 1.65
C SER A 78 -6.92 -12.03 1.15
N ALA A 79 -7.88 -11.95 0.22
CA ALA A 79 -8.50 -13.12 -0.41
C ALA A 79 -7.69 -13.69 -1.59
N SER A 80 -6.67 -12.97 -2.08
CA SER A 80 -5.80 -13.45 -3.14
C SER A 80 -4.83 -14.55 -2.64
N PRO A 81 -4.29 -15.42 -3.52
CA PRO A 81 -3.27 -16.39 -3.13
C PRO A 81 -2.06 -15.77 -2.42
N GLN A 82 -1.62 -14.58 -2.87
CA GLN A 82 -0.55 -13.81 -2.22
C GLN A 82 -0.97 -13.33 -0.83
N GLY A 83 -2.19 -12.80 -0.68
CA GLY A 83 -2.73 -12.34 0.60
C GLY A 83 -2.92 -13.47 1.62
N VAL A 84 -3.39 -14.63 1.18
CA VAL A 84 -3.50 -15.83 2.03
C VAL A 84 -2.12 -16.29 2.49
N TRP A 85 -1.15 -16.35 1.58
CA TRP A 85 0.23 -16.70 1.94
C TRP A 85 0.83 -15.71 2.94
N LEU A 86 0.69 -14.39 2.72
CA LEU A 86 1.14 -13.37 3.65
C LEU A 86 0.44 -13.49 5.01
N SER A 87 -0.84 -13.81 5.02
CA SER A 87 -1.63 -13.96 6.24
C SER A 87 -1.12 -15.12 7.10
N ILE A 88 -0.79 -16.25 6.46
CA ILE A 88 -0.17 -17.40 7.14
C ILE A 88 1.26 -17.05 7.60
N ARG A 89 2.09 -16.53 6.69
CA ARG A 89 3.52 -16.21 6.92
C ARG A 89 3.72 -15.23 8.08
N HIS A 90 2.87 -14.21 8.19
CA HIS A 90 2.99 -13.11 9.15
C HIS A 90 1.97 -13.20 10.31
N ARG A 91 1.21 -14.29 10.40
CA ARG A 91 0.15 -14.52 11.39
C ARG A 91 -0.80 -13.31 11.44
N ILE A 92 -1.33 -12.93 10.29
CA ILE A 92 -2.34 -11.88 10.16
C ILE A 92 -3.69 -12.52 10.45
N LEU A 93 -4.16 -12.38 11.69
CA LEU A 93 -5.44 -12.94 12.13
C LEU A 93 -6.62 -12.02 11.84
N ARG A 94 -6.34 -10.73 11.61
CA ARG A 94 -7.34 -9.70 11.31
C ARG A 94 -6.77 -8.74 10.28
N THR A 95 -7.60 -8.37 9.33
CA THR A 95 -7.33 -7.36 8.30
C THR A 95 -8.06 -6.05 8.64
N PRO A 96 -7.55 -4.90 8.19
CA PRO A 96 -6.33 -4.72 7.40
C PRO A 96 -5.05 -4.74 8.25
N CYS A 97 -3.93 -5.05 7.61
CA CYS A 97 -2.60 -5.13 8.21
C CYS A 97 -1.58 -4.46 7.30
N VAL A 98 -0.55 -3.81 7.87
CA VAL A 98 0.52 -3.17 7.11
C VAL A 98 1.86 -3.80 7.43
N LEU A 99 2.57 -4.18 6.37
CA LEU A 99 3.94 -4.68 6.42
C LEU A 99 4.89 -3.63 5.84
N ILE A 100 6.05 -3.43 6.45
CA ILE A 100 7.14 -2.62 5.88
C ILE A 100 8.34 -3.55 5.67
N HIS A 101 8.84 -3.65 4.44
CA HIS A 101 9.87 -4.64 4.06
C HIS A 101 9.52 -6.08 4.47
N GLY A 102 8.24 -6.45 4.36
CA GLY A 102 7.76 -7.77 4.78
C GLY A 102 7.77 -8.00 6.29
N SER A 103 8.03 -6.99 7.12
CA SER A 103 7.87 -7.09 8.57
C SER A 103 6.52 -6.50 8.98
N LYS A 104 5.75 -7.21 9.82
CA LYS A 104 4.46 -6.72 10.31
C LYS A 104 4.66 -5.56 11.27
N VAL A 105 4.24 -4.36 10.87
CA VAL A 105 4.39 -3.13 11.65
C VAL A 105 3.06 -2.70 12.27
N PHE A 106 1.97 -2.78 11.53
CA PHE A 106 0.64 -2.43 12.01
C PHE A 106 -0.35 -3.58 11.81
N SER A 107 -1.12 -3.89 12.86
CA SER A 107 -2.23 -4.87 12.81
C SER A 107 -3.60 -4.23 12.55
N ARG A 108 -3.60 -2.95 12.17
CA ARG A 108 -4.77 -2.15 11.82
C ARG A 108 -4.41 -1.18 10.69
N PHE A 109 -5.40 -0.47 10.17
CA PHE A 109 -5.19 0.67 9.28
C PHE A 109 -4.58 1.83 10.09
N PRO A 110 -3.34 2.29 9.79
CA PRO A 110 -2.72 3.43 10.47
C PRO A 110 -3.18 4.76 9.85
N SER A 111 -3.07 5.84 10.61
CA SER A 111 -3.17 7.17 9.99
C SER A 111 -1.95 7.43 9.08
N TYR A 112 -2.05 8.41 8.18
CA TYR A 112 -0.92 8.81 7.35
C TYR A 112 0.30 9.20 8.19
N GLU A 113 0.11 9.97 9.26
CA GLU A 113 1.19 10.42 10.13
C GLU A 113 1.89 9.26 10.86
N GLU A 114 1.12 8.27 11.35
CA GLU A 114 1.68 7.07 11.97
C GLU A 114 2.53 6.27 10.98
N LEU A 115 2.01 6.08 9.76
CA LEU A 115 2.72 5.37 8.70
C LEU A 115 3.98 6.12 8.27
N ARG A 116 3.87 7.42 8.05
CA ARG A 116 4.94 8.33 7.66
C ARG A 116 6.10 8.31 8.66
N ALA A 117 5.80 8.45 9.95
CA ALA A 117 6.82 8.40 11.00
C ALA A 117 7.60 7.07 10.96
N LYS A 118 6.89 5.97 10.72
CA LYS A 118 7.52 4.64 10.69
C LYS A 118 8.31 4.36 9.41
N ILE A 119 7.88 4.93 8.28
CA ILE A 119 8.65 4.95 7.03
C ILE A 119 9.95 5.73 7.22
N LEU A 120 9.89 6.93 7.78
CA LEU A 120 11.07 7.76 8.04
C LEU A 120 12.07 7.05 8.95
N GLU A 121 11.62 6.50 10.08
CA GLU A 121 12.46 5.72 10.98
C GLU A 121 13.12 4.52 10.27
N THR A 122 12.37 3.84 9.40
CA THR A 122 12.90 2.68 8.67
C THR A 122 13.92 3.10 7.61
N LEU A 123 13.68 4.22 6.92
CA LEU A 123 14.62 4.79 5.94
C LEU A 123 15.92 5.25 6.61
N GLU A 124 15.83 5.91 7.77
CA GLU A 124 16.99 6.31 8.58
C GLU A 124 17.82 5.11 9.02
N ARG A 125 17.18 4.04 9.47
CA ARG A 125 17.84 2.79 9.86
C ARG A 125 18.44 2.01 8.68
N SER A 126 17.90 2.21 7.47
CA SER A 126 18.31 1.49 6.26
C SER A 126 19.44 2.20 5.50
N GLY A 127 19.73 3.46 5.80
CA GLY A 127 20.95 4.13 5.35
C GLY A 127 22.12 3.91 6.33
N PRO A 128 23.36 3.61 5.90
CA PRO A 128 23.83 2.91 4.71
C PRO A 128 24.08 1.42 5.02
N LEU A 129 23.12 0.53 4.77
CA LEU A 129 23.29 -0.93 4.88
C LEU A 129 23.13 -1.66 3.53
N ALA A 130 23.61 -1.05 2.45
CA ALA A 130 23.60 -1.65 1.10
C ALA A 130 25.00 -2.03 0.56
N SER A 131 26.04 -2.14 1.40
CA SER A 131 27.36 -2.61 0.97
C SER A 131 27.76 -4.01 1.44
N THR A 132 27.00 -4.69 2.31
CA THR A 132 27.48 -5.94 2.91
C THR A 132 26.40 -7.01 3.11
N ARG A 133 26.07 -7.73 2.02
CA ARG A 133 25.88 -9.20 1.99
C ARG A 133 25.08 -9.61 0.75
N VAL A 134 25.79 -9.89 -0.34
CA VAL A 134 25.62 -11.14 -1.11
C VAL A 134 27.00 -11.50 -1.68
N SER A 135 27.81 -12.16 -0.86
CA SER A 135 28.81 -13.11 -1.34
C SER A 135 28.50 -14.42 -0.62
N ARG A 136 27.92 -15.36 -1.37
CA ARG A 136 28.17 -16.80 -1.33
C ARG A 136 27.20 -17.50 -2.28
#